data_AF-A0A661G8Y4-F1
#
_entry.id   AF-A0A661G8Y4-F1
#
_cell.length_a   1.000
_cell.length_b   1.000
_cell.length_c   1.000
_cell.angle_alpha   90.00
_cell.angle_beta   90.00
_cell.angle_gamma   90.00
#
_symmetry.space_group_name_H-M   'P 1'
#
loop_
_entity.id
_entity.type
_entity.pdbx_description
1 polymer ?
#
loop_
_entity_poly.entity_id
_entity_poly.type
_entity_poly.pdbx_seq_one_letter_code
_entity_poly.pdbx_strand_id
1 'polypeptide(L)'
;MGRPLLLEGEAGVGKTEIAKVLAATLGRDLIRLQCFEGLDLASAAYEWNYPRQMVAIRLAEAEGSVTGIGDSLYTHEYLIERPLM
;
A
#
# COMPACT_ATOMS: atom_id res chain seq x y z
N MET A 1 0.53 26.22 -8.90
CA MET A 1 -0.26 25.15 -8.26
C MET A 1 0.69 24.00 -7.92
N GLY A 2 0.54 23.35 -6.77
CA GLY A 2 1.50 22.33 -6.30
C GLY A 2 1.75 22.32 -4.79
N ARG A 3 1.05 23.16 -4.03
CA ARG A 3 1.08 23.14 -2.56
C ARG A 3 -0.04 22.24 -2.05
N PRO A 4 0.23 21.32 -1.11
CA PRO A 4 -0.81 20.55 -0.43
C PRO A 4 -1.84 21.46 0.25
N LEU A 5 -3.08 21.01 0.31
CA LEU A 5 -4.18 21.70 0.98
C LEU A 5 -4.55 20.93 2.26
N LEU A 6 -4.68 21.66 3.36
CA LEU A 6 -5.26 21.16 4.60
C LEU A 6 -6.70 21.66 4.69
N LEU A 7 -7.63 20.76 4.99
CA LEU A 7 -9.04 21.08 5.15
C LEU A 7 -9.45 20.97 6.62
N GLU A 8 -9.73 22.11 7.25
CA GLU A 8 -10.17 22.21 8.64
C GLU A 8 -11.67 22.54 8.73
N GLY A 9 -12.31 22.09 9.80
CA GLY A 9 -13.73 22.33 10.06
C GLY A 9 -14.28 21.39 11.12
N GLU A 10 -15.52 21.57 11.54
CA GLU A 10 -16.15 20.71 12.56
C GLU A 10 -16.41 19.28 12.06
N ALA A 11 -16.59 18.34 12.98
CA ALA A 11 -16.98 16.97 12.60
C ALA A 11 -18.34 16.99 11.87
N GLY A 12 -18.48 16.20 10.81
CA GLY A 12 -19.73 16.10 10.06
C GLY A 12 -19.99 17.16 8.99
N VAL A 13 -19.14 18.18 8.82
CA VAL A 13 -19.33 19.25 7.80
C VAL A 13 -18.99 18.85 6.35
N GLY A 14 -18.91 17.55 6.05
CA GLY A 14 -18.69 17.07 4.68
C GLY A 14 -17.23 17.12 4.17
N LYS A 15 -16.23 17.25 5.05
CA LYS A 15 -14.80 17.24 4.66
C LYS A 15 -14.41 16.03 3.81
N THR A 16 -14.89 14.86 4.17
CA THR A 16 -14.67 13.62 3.40
C THR A 16 -15.35 13.67 2.04
N GLU A 17 -16.52 14.31 1.96
CA GLU A 17 -17.29 14.41 0.72
C GLU A 17 -16.61 15.34 -0.28
N ILE A 18 -15.99 16.42 0.20
CA ILE A 18 -15.17 17.31 -0.63
C ILE A 18 -14.07 16.53 -1.35
N ALA A 19 -13.35 15.65 -0.66
CA ALA A 19 -12.30 14.84 -1.27
C ALA A 19 -12.85 13.91 -2.37
N LYS A 20 -13.99 13.26 -2.13
CA LYS A 20 -14.64 12.39 -3.12
C LYS A 20 -15.08 13.15 -4.36
N VAL A 21 -15.77 14.28 -4.17
CA VAL A 21 -16.29 15.09 -5.27
C VAL A 21 -15.14 15.66 -6.10
N LEU A 22 -14.07 16.14 -5.46
CA LEU A 22 -12.88 16.64 -6.17
C LEU A 22 -12.21 15.55 -6.99
N ALA A 23 -12.01 14.36 -6.42
CA ALA A 23 -11.42 13.23 -7.14
C ALA A 23 -12.26 12.84 -8.37
N ALA A 24 -13.58 12.70 -8.20
CA ALA A 24 -14.50 12.37 -9.29
C ALA A 24 -14.53 13.46 -10.37
N THR A 25 -14.61 14.73 -9.97
CA THR A 25 -14.69 15.87 -10.91
C THR A 25 -13.40 16.04 -11.71
N LEU A 26 -12.24 15.77 -11.09
CA LEU A 26 -10.94 15.87 -11.73
C LEU A 26 -10.51 14.58 -12.45
N GLY A 27 -11.30 13.50 -12.37
CA GLY A 27 -10.96 12.19 -12.91
C GLY A 27 -9.68 11.61 -12.30
N ARG A 28 -9.50 11.75 -10.99
CA ARG A 28 -8.32 11.27 -10.26
C ARG A 28 -8.70 10.18 -9.26
N ASP A 29 -7.75 9.31 -8.97
CA ASP A 29 -7.91 8.31 -7.92
C ASP A 29 -8.00 8.97 -6.54
N LEU A 30 -8.93 8.48 -5.71
CA LEU A 30 -9.06 8.90 -4.32
C LEU A 30 -8.34 7.91 -3.42
N ILE A 31 -7.16 8.30 -2.94
CA ILE A 31 -6.41 7.54 -1.95
C ILE A 31 -6.86 7.95 -0.54
N ARG A 32 -7.25 6.96 0.28
CA ARG A 32 -7.64 7.19 1.68
C ARG A 32 -6.58 6.63 2.62
N LEU A 33 -5.78 7.52 3.21
CA LEU A 33 -4.80 7.19 4.23
C LEU A 33 -5.21 7.82 5.57
N GLN A 34 -5.28 7.01 6.62
CA GLN A 34 -5.51 7.52 7.97
C GLN A 34 -4.16 7.88 8.60
N CYS A 35 -3.96 9.15 8.91
CA CYS A 35 -2.76 9.61 9.60
C CYS A 35 -2.99 9.58 11.11
N PHE A 36 -2.14 8.86 11.81
CA PHE A 36 -2.13 8.74 13.27
C PHE A 36 -0.69 8.58 13.75
N GLU A 37 -0.47 8.73 15.06
CA GLU A 37 0.85 8.56 15.65
C GLU A 37 1.33 7.12 15.49
N GLY A 38 2.54 6.93 14.95
CA GLY A 38 3.09 5.60 14.67
C GLY A 38 2.72 5.02 13.31
N LEU A 39 2.12 5.80 12.39
CA LEU A 39 2.02 5.42 10.99
C LEU A 39 3.42 5.15 10.40
N ASP A 40 3.61 4.00 9.77
CA ASP A 40 4.87 3.57 9.17
C ASP A 40 4.72 3.16 7.69
N LEU A 41 5.85 2.85 7.04
CA LEU A 41 5.84 2.44 5.64
C LEU A 41 5.05 1.14 5.41
N ALA A 42 5.11 0.20 6.37
CA ALA A 42 4.48 -1.10 6.27
C ALA A 42 2.94 -1.03 6.26
N SER A 43 2.39 -0.07 7.00
CA SER A 43 0.94 0.20 7.06
C SER A 43 0.46 1.16 5.96
N ALA A 44 1.33 2.04 5.46
CA ALA A 44 0.98 3.04 4.46
C ALA A 44 1.14 2.56 3.00
N ALA A 45 2.24 1.88 2.67
CA ALA A 45 2.61 1.55 1.29
C ALA A 45 2.58 0.06 0.98
N TYR A 46 3.36 -0.76 1.70
CA TYR A 46 3.39 -2.20 1.46
C TYR A 46 4.08 -2.95 2.60
N GLU A 47 3.78 -4.24 2.74
CA GLU A 47 4.59 -5.19 3.50
C GLU A 47 4.94 -6.42 2.67
N TRP A 48 6.00 -7.14 3.05
CA TRP A 48 6.37 -8.39 2.41
C TRP A 48 5.54 -9.56 2.96
N ASN A 49 5.01 -10.38 2.06
CA ASN A 49 4.32 -11.62 2.40
C ASN A 49 5.32 -12.74 2.73
N TYR A 50 5.94 -12.67 3.91
CA TYR A 50 6.88 -13.68 4.38
C TYR A 50 6.31 -15.11 4.40
N PRO A 51 5.04 -15.35 4.80
CA PRO A 51 4.45 -16.68 4.70
C PRO A 51 4.49 -17.25 3.28
N ARG A 52 4.12 -16.45 2.27
CA ARG A 52 4.17 -16.87 0.86
C ARG A 52 5.59 -17.10 0.37
N GLN A 53 6.53 -16.24 0.74
CA GLN A 53 7.95 -16.42 0.43
C GLN A 53 8.49 -17.73 1.02
N MET A 54 8.12 -18.05 2.26
CA MET A 54 8.54 -19.29 2.91
C MET A 54 8.01 -20.53 2.19
N VAL A 55 6.75 -20.50 1.74
CA VAL A 55 6.17 -21.59 0.93
C VAL A 55 6.95 -21.75 -0.39
N ALA A 56 7.27 -20.66 -1.08
CA ALA A 56 8.04 -20.70 -2.32
C ALA A 56 9.43 -21.33 -2.11
N ILE A 57 10.12 -20.96 -1.02
CA ILE A 57 11.41 -21.56 -0.66
C ILE A 57 11.27 -23.07 -0.45
N ARG A 58 10.26 -23.52 0.31
CA ARG A 58 10.05 -24.95 0.59
C ARG A 58 9.77 -25.78 -0.66
N LEU A 59 8.99 -25.24 -1.60
CA LEU A 59 8.71 -25.91 -2.87
C LEU A 59 9.98 -26.04 -3.70
N ALA A 60 10.76 -24.98 -3.82
CA ALA A 60 12.01 -24.99 -4.56
C ALA A 60 13.07 -25.91 -3.93
N GLU A 61 13.13 -25.99 -2.60
CA GLU A 61 13.94 -26.97 -1.86
C GLU A 61 13.55 -28.41 -2.23
N ALA A 62 12.25 -28.72 -2.27
CA ALA A 62 11.74 -30.05 -2.62
C ALA A 62 12.04 -30.43 -4.08
N GLU A 63 12.07 -29.45 -4.99
CA GLU A 63 12.37 -29.63 -6.41
C GLU A 63 13.89 -29.63 -6.70
N GLY A 64 14.74 -29.37 -5.70
CA GLY A 64 16.20 -29.26 -5.87
C GLY A 64 16.65 -28.00 -6.62
N SER A 65 15.75 -27.02 -6.79
CA SER A 65 15.94 -25.79 -7.56
C SER A 65 16.17 -24.58 -6.64
N VAL A 66 17.24 -24.61 -5.83
CA VAL A 66 17.52 -23.55 -4.85
C VAL A 66 18.32 -22.38 -5.47
N THR A 67 18.86 -22.54 -6.67
CA THR A 67 19.68 -21.50 -7.33
C THR A 67 18.82 -20.34 -7.84
N GLY A 68 19.14 -19.11 -7.42
CA GLY A 68 18.48 -17.90 -7.91
C GLY A 68 17.14 -17.57 -7.24
N ILE A 69 16.68 -18.36 -6.27
CA ILE A 69 15.39 -18.09 -5.61
C ILE A 69 15.40 -16.77 -4.83
N GLY A 70 16.51 -16.41 -4.19
CA GLY A 70 16.64 -15.16 -3.43
C GLY A 70 16.29 -13.91 -4.24
N ASP A 71 16.69 -13.88 -5.51
CA ASP A 71 16.41 -12.76 -6.42
C ASP A 71 14.92 -12.65 -6.79
N SER A 72 14.17 -13.76 -6.69
CA SER A 72 12.74 -13.83 -7.02
C SER A 72 11.80 -13.52 -5.84
N LEU A 73 12.30 -13.54 -4.60
CA LEU A 73 11.46 -13.38 -3.40
C LEU A 73 11.03 -11.94 -3.14
N TYR A 74 11.82 -10.95 -3.56
CA TYR A 74 11.55 -9.52 -3.33
C TYR A 74 10.96 -8.84 -4.57
N THR A 75 9.90 -9.44 -5.11
CA THR A 75 9.17 -8.96 -6.28
C THR A 75 7.75 -8.53 -5.90
N HIS A 76 7.09 -7.79 -6.79
CA HIS A 76 5.72 -7.29 -6.57
C HIS A 76 4.71 -8.41 -6.24
N GLU A 77 4.97 -9.65 -6.69
CA GLU A 77 4.14 -10.81 -6.39
C GLU A 77 4.07 -11.17 -4.89
N TYR A 78 5.12 -10.82 -4.14
CA TYR A 78 5.22 -11.06 -2.70
C TYR A 78 4.91 -9.82 -1.86
N LEU A 79 4.39 -8.76 -2.47
CA LEU A 79 3.93 -7.58 -1.74
C LEU A 79 2.47 -7.75 -1.31
N ILE A 80 2.17 -7.26 -0.12
CA ILE A 80 0.82 -6.96 0.33
C ILE A 80 0.69 -5.44 0.23
N GLU A 81 -0.04 -4.99 -0.79
CA GLU A 81 -0.27 -3.57 -1.07
C GLU A 81 -1.12 -2.91 0.04
N ARG A 82 -0.84 -1.64 0.27
CA ARG A 82 -1.54 -0.74 1.20
C ARG A 82 -1.99 0.51 0.44
N PRO A 83 -2.72 1.46 1.06
CA PRO A 83 -3.39 2.54 0.33
C PRO A 83 -2.52 3.40 -0.60
N LEU A 84 -1.19 3.41 -0.45
CA LEU A 84 -0.28 4.19 -1.30
C LEU A 84 0.34 3.42 -2.49
N MET A 85 0.12 2.11 -2.61
CA MET A 85 0.53 1.31 -3.79
C MET A 85 -0.67 0.87 -4.61
#